data_AF-A0A2W4YR63-F1
#
_entry.id   AF-A0A2W4YR63-F1
#
_cell.length_a   1.000
_cell.length_b   1.000
_cell.length_c   1.000
_cell.angle_alpha   90.00
_cell.angle_beta   90.00
_cell.angle_gamma   90.00
#
_symmetry.space_group_name_H-M   'P 1'
#
loop_
_entity.id
_entity.type
_entity.pdbx_description
1 polymer ?
#
loop_
_entity_poly.entity_id
_entity_poly.type
_entity_poly.pdbx_seq_one_letter_code
_entity_poly.pdbx_strand_id
1 'polypeptide(L)'
;MLIGGALAPNRAEALAACANGNTGEIGIIDAACCPSDVLAAYWPGRSPQLDQTFCQLLVFPTSTRANADDFNQRLVNESLSSDSRRASAEIMTLPSLWWNRDSLTPRLGGRRLVQSWISYQIKDSATPVVDVVINPQMWSVLTYNERFAVLNQFGTAARDFGYNLRFFQGNARSYRMVGLYACDFSAQPGVSEGTSAAVNTCSANLDAGQIVQIQRNLVAEGDRRQQLSTPTAQTPSAEGSL
;
A
#
# COMPACT_ATOMS: atom_id res chain seq x y z
N MET A 1 -34.63 1.21 11.47
CA MET A 1 -33.86 2.39 11.02
C MET A 1 -32.72 1.85 10.17
N LEU A 2 -32.89 1.91 8.84
CA LEU A 2 -31.93 1.35 7.87
C LEU A 2 -30.87 2.43 7.60
N ILE A 3 -29.64 2.20 8.04
CA ILE A 3 -28.50 3.05 7.66
C ILE A 3 -27.90 2.41 6.41
N GLY A 4 -28.09 3.08 5.27
CA GLY A 4 -27.46 2.71 4.01
C GLY A 4 -25.96 2.93 4.11
N GLY A 5 -25.21 1.83 4.16
CA GLY A 5 -23.77 1.87 3.90
C GLY A 5 -23.57 2.26 2.43
N ALA A 6 -22.90 3.39 2.19
CA ALA A 6 -22.40 3.69 0.86
C ALA A 6 -21.44 2.56 0.46
N LEU A 7 -21.87 1.75 -0.52
CA LEU A 7 -21.01 0.75 -1.15
C LEU A 7 -19.79 1.48 -1.68
N ALA A 8 -18.60 1.02 -1.29
CA ALA A 8 -17.35 1.51 -1.88
C ALA A 8 -17.46 1.37 -3.42
N PRO A 9 -17.04 2.37 -4.20
CA PRO A 9 -17.07 2.27 -5.65
C PRO A 9 -16.30 1.02 -6.06
N ASN A 10 -16.83 0.30 -7.04
CA ASN A 10 -16.11 -0.87 -7.53
C ASN A 10 -14.77 -0.40 -8.15
N ARG A 11 -13.75 -1.27 -8.16
CA ARG A 11 -12.41 -0.92 -8.67
C ARG A 11 -12.44 -0.38 -10.10
N ALA A 12 -13.42 -0.76 -10.93
CA ALA A 12 -13.58 -0.25 -12.29
C ALA A 12 -14.14 1.18 -12.32
N GLU A 13 -15.03 1.55 -11.40
CA GLU A 13 -15.54 2.92 -11.23
C GLU A 13 -14.47 3.87 -10.72
N ALA A 14 -13.64 3.42 -9.77
CA ALA A 14 -12.49 4.20 -9.28
C ALA A 14 -11.45 4.47 -10.40
N LEU A 15 -11.17 3.47 -11.24
CA LEU A 15 -10.31 3.62 -12.42
C LEU A 15 -10.94 4.54 -13.49
N ALA A 16 -12.27 4.51 -13.65
CA ALA A 16 -12.97 5.38 -14.59
C ALA A 16 -12.98 6.85 -14.13
N ALA A 17 -13.03 7.12 -12.83
CA ALA A 17 -12.95 8.48 -12.27
C ALA A 17 -11.62 9.18 -12.61
N CYS A 18 -10.52 8.41 -12.70
CA CYS A 18 -9.20 8.90 -13.07
C CYS A 18 -9.07 9.32 -14.53
N ALA A 19 -9.84 8.71 -15.43
CA ALA A 19 -9.87 9.10 -16.84
C ALA A 19 -10.59 10.45 -17.07
N ASN A 20 -11.48 10.84 -16.14
CA ASN A 20 -12.34 12.01 -16.28
C ASN A 20 -11.83 13.25 -15.53
N GLY A 21 -10.62 13.21 -14.93
CA GLY A 21 -9.98 14.36 -14.29
C GLY A 21 -10.72 14.92 -13.06
N ASN A 22 -11.67 14.17 -12.50
CA ASN A 22 -12.57 14.65 -11.45
C ASN A 22 -12.05 14.31 -10.04
N THR A 23 -10.74 14.37 -9.82
CA THR A 23 -10.14 14.23 -8.48
C THR A 23 -10.11 15.61 -7.82
N GLY A 24 -11.14 15.90 -7.02
CA GLY A 24 -11.18 17.09 -6.19
C GLY A 24 -10.05 17.10 -5.17
N GLU A 25 -9.23 18.15 -5.27
CA GLU A 25 -8.26 18.68 -4.30
C GLU A 25 -7.12 17.78 -3.76
N ILE A 26 -5.94 18.40 -3.79
CA ILE A 26 -4.63 18.05 -3.22
C ILE A 26 -3.78 17.11 -4.10
N GLY A 27 -2.61 17.62 -4.51
CA GLY A 27 -1.56 16.99 -5.34
C GLY A 27 -0.88 15.78 -4.70
N ILE A 28 -1.68 14.81 -4.27
CA ILE A 28 -1.27 13.46 -3.93
C ILE A 28 -1.85 12.60 -5.04
N ILE A 29 -1.01 11.77 -5.68
CA ILE A 29 -1.52 10.77 -6.61
C ILE A 29 -2.55 9.94 -5.88
N ASP A 30 -3.80 10.08 -6.31
CA ASP A 30 -4.85 9.22 -5.82
C ASP A 30 -4.43 7.78 -6.15
N ALA A 31 -4.43 6.91 -5.16
CA ALA A 31 -4.10 5.50 -5.34
C ALA A 31 -4.97 4.83 -6.42
N ALA A 32 -6.17 5.36 -6.67
CA ALA A 32 -7.03 4.98 -7.79
C ALA A 32 -6.44 5.35 -9.17
N CYS A 33 -5.70 6.45 -9.26
CA CYS A 33 -5.18 7.04 -10.51
C CYS A 33 -3.70 6.74 -10.76
N CYS A 34 -3.20 5.68 -10.14
CA CYS A 34 -1.79 5.36 -10.20
C CYS A 34 -1.36 4.93 -11.62
N PRO A 35 -0.35 5.57 -12.23
CA PRO A 35 0.12 5.24 -13.58
C PRO A 35 0.96 3.95 -13.53
N SER A 36 0.28 2.81 -13.42
CA SER A 36 0.91 1.49 -13.26
C SER A 36 1.76 1.09 -14.47
N ASP A 37 1.55 1.72 -15.63
CA ASP A 37 2.40 1.59 -16.81
C ASP A 37 3.87 1.99 -16.55
N VAL A 38 4.11 2.92 -15.62
CA VAL A 38 5.46 3.29 -15.17
C VAL A 38 6.19 2.11 -14.52
N LEU A 39 5.45 1.18 -13.92
CA LEU A 39 6.02 0.05 -13.20
C LEU A 39 6.52 -1.07 -14.11
N ALA A 40 6.02 -1.16 -15.34
CA ALA A 40 6.36 -2.22 -16.28
C ALA A 40 7.88 -2.27 -16.58
N ALA A 41 8.54 -1.11 -16.57
CA ALA A 41 9.99 -1.00 -16.76
C ALA A 41 10.82 -1.56 -15.58
N TYR A 42 10.24 -1.61 -14.38
CA TYR A 42 10.91 -2.07 -13.17
C TYR A 42 10.71 -3.56 -12.91
N TRP A 43 9.55 -4.09 -13.29
CA TRP A 43 9.17 -5.48 -13.02
C TRP A 43 8.46 -6.13 -14.22
N PRO A 44 9.22 -6.52 -15.25
CA PRO A 44 8.65 -7.18 -16.43
C PRO A 44 8.01 -8.51 -16.04
N GLY A 45 6.78 -8.77 -16.51
CA GLY A 45 6.10 -10.05 -16.35
C GLY A 45 5.10 -10.13 -15.18
N ARG A 46 4.83 -9.03 -14.47
CA ARG A 46 3.70 -8.99 -13.52
C ARG A 46 2.37 -8.82 -14.25
N SER A 47 1.29 -9.30 -13.61
CA SER A 47 -0.06 -9.06 -14.13
C SER A 47 -0.42 -7.58 -13.99
N PRO A 48 -1.26 -7.03 -14.90
CA PRO A 48 -1.75 -5.66 -14.77
C PRO A 48 -2.40 -5.37 -13.42
N GLN A 49 -3.09 -6.36 -12.84
CA GLN A 49 -3.74 -6.27 -11.54
C GLN A 49 -2.72 -6.08 -10.42
N LEU A 50 -1.63 -6.86 -10.46
CA LEU A 50 -0.56 -6.78 -9.48
C LEU A 50 0.24 -5.47 -9.62
N ASP A 51 0.48 -5.01 -10.85
CA ASP A 51 1.10 -3.70 -11.09
C ASP A 51 0.25 -2.56 -10.53
N GLN A 52 -1.07 -2.60 -10.74
CA GLN A 52 -1.96 -1.60 -10.16
C GLN A 52 -1.92 -1.63 -8.62
N THR A 53 -1.93 -2.82 -8.00
CA THR A 53 -1.82 -2.96 -6.54
C THR A 53 -0.49 -2.40 -6.03
N PHE A 54 0.63 -2.75 -6.68
CA PHE A 54 1.94 -2.20 -6.34
C PHE A 54 1.96 -0.68 -6.43
N CYS A 55 1.42 -0.13 -7.51
CA CYS A 55 1.36 1.31 -7.75
C CYS A 55 0.61 2.00 -6.62
N GLN A 56 -0.62 1.55 -6.33
CA GLN A 56 -1.42 2.03 -5.20
C GLN A 56 -0.64 1.97 -3.88
N LEU A 57 -0.02 0.84 -3.55
CA LEU A 57 0.69 0.67 -2.28
C LEU A 57 1.93 1.56 -2.15
N LEU A 58 2.60 1.87 -3.27
CA LEU A 58 3.77 2.74 -3.31
C LEU A 58 3.40 4.20 -3.08
N VAL A 59 2.27 4.67 -3.60
CA VAL A 59 1.84 6.08 -3.48
C VAL A 59 0.95 6.34 -2.27
N PHE A 60 0.26 5.32 -1.75
CA PHE A 60 -0.65 5.48 -0.62
C PHE A 60 0.08 5.99 0.63
N PRO A 61 -0.46 7.01 1.33
CA PRO A 61 0.16 7.54 2.53
C PRO A 61 0.32 6.47 3.63
N THR A 62 1.07 6.81 4.66
CA THR A 62 1.22 5.98 5.85
C THR A 62 0.89 6.84 7.06
N SER A 63 0.35 6.23 8.12
CA SER A 63 0.02 6.86 9.40
C SER A 63 1.19 7.59 10.06
N THR A 64 2.40 7.36 9.54
CA THR A 64 3.66 7.80 10.11
C THR A 64 4.27 9.04 9.43
N ARG A 65 3.59 9.62 8.42
CA ARG A 65 4.00 10.89 7.77
C ARG A 65 3.28 12.10 8.37
N ALA A 66 3.80 13.29 8.09
CA ALA A 66 3.27 14.59 8.53
C ALA A 66 1.83 14.92 8.07
N ASN A 67 1.22 14.09 7.22
CA ASN A 67 -0.15 14.25 6.70
C ASN A 67 -1.09 13.16 7.26
N ALA A 68 -0.99 12.85 8.56
CA ALA A 68 -1.78 11.78 9.18
C ALA A 68 -3.31 11.97 9.03
N ASP A 69 -3.76 13.23 8.88
CA ASP A 69 -5.17 13.56 8.64
C ASP A 69 -5.68 13.05 7.28
N ASP A 70 -4.85 13.15 6.23
CA ASP A 70 -5.16 12.58 4.90
C ASP A 70 -5.19 11.05 4.95
N PHE A 71 -4.26 10.42 5.68
CA PHE A 71 -4.24 8.97 5.82
C PHE A 71 -5.57 8.42 6.37
N ASN A 72 -6.09 8.99 7.46
CA ASN A 72 -7.33 8.50 8.10
C ASN A 72 -8.57 8.71 7.23
N GLN A 73 -8.64 9.81 6.47
CA GLN A 73 -9.78 10.11 5.57
C GLN A 73 -9.88 9.12 4.40
N ARG A 74 -8.75 8.49 4.06
CA ARG A 74 -8.61 7.54 2.95
C ARG A 74 -8.72 6.08 3.37
N LEU A 75 -9.08 5.80 4.61
CA LEU A 75 -9.37 4.46 5.09
C LEU A 75 -10.87 4.14 4.98
N VAL A 76 -11.19 2.87 4.81
CA VAL A 76 -12.55 2.38 5.11
C VAL A 76 -12.81 2.60 6.61
N ASN A 77 -13.98 3.13 6.94
CA ASN A 77 -14.37 3.36 8.34
C ASN A 77 -14.21 2.08 9.17
N GLU A 78 -13.67 2.22 10.38
CA GLU A 78 -13.45 1.12 11.34
C GLU A 78 -12.50 0.00 10.85
N SER A 79 -11.86 0.15 9.69
CA SER A 79 -10.88 -0.83 9.19
C SER A 79 -9.52 -0.73 9.88
N LEU A 80 -9.19 0.43 10.46
CA LEU A 80 -7.91 0.65 11.11
C LEU A 80 -7.82 -0.16 12.41
N SER A 81 -6.89 -1.10 12.44
CA SER A 81 -6.55 -1.89 13.60
C SER A 81 -5.06 -1.77 13.90
N SER A 82 -4.68 -1.72 15.18
CA SER A 82 -3.29 -1.69 15.60
C SER A 82 -3.05 -2.69 16.71
N ASP A 83 -2.06 -3.57 16.53
CA ASP A 83 -1.50 -4.32 17.65
C ASP A 83 -0.22 -3.60 18.05
N SER A 84 -0.18 -3.17 19.30
CA SER A 84 0.92 -2.37 19.75
C SER A 84 2.05 -3.18 20.37
N ARG A 85 1.87 -4.32 21.07
CA ARG A 85 2.97 -4.79 21.96
C ARG A 85 3.06 -6.27 22.32
N ARG A 86 1.96 -7.03 22.38
CA ARG A 86 1.93 -8.39 22.96
C ARG A 86 0.84 -9.26 22.34
N ALA A 87 1.13 -10.55 22.18
CA ALA A 87 0.11 -11.53 21.84
C ALA A 87 -0.98 -11.52 22.93
N SER A 88 -2.24 -11.50 22.52
CA SER A 88 -3.41 -11.63 23.39
C SER A 88 -4.24 -12.82 22.93
N ALA A 89 -4.76 -13.58 23.89
CA ALA A 89 -5.68 -14.69 23.61
C ALA A 89 -7.10 -14.21 23.27
N GLU A 90 -7.42 -12.95 23.59
CA GLU A 90 -8.77 -12.39 23.51
C GLU A 90 -8.94 -11.38 22.37
N ILE A 91 -7.85 -10.71 21.97
CA ILE A 91 -7.87 -9.63 20.99
C ILE A 91 -6.71 -9.85 20.02
N MET A 92 -7.04 -10.08 18.75
CA MET A 92 -6.03 -10.30 17.71
C MET A 92 -6.30 -9.40 16.52
N THR A 93 -5.33 -8.56 16.17
CA THR A 93 -5.40 -7.82 14.91
C THR A 93 -5.22 -8.78 13.75
N LEU A 94 -6.07 -8.68 12.75
CA LEU A 94 -5.90 -9.42 11.49
C LEU A 94 -5.08 -8.56 10.51
N PRO A 95 -4.06 -9.14 9.84
CA PRO A 95 -3.48 -10.45 10.09
C PRO A 95 -2.66 -10.47 11.38
N SER A 96 -2.64 -11.65 11.99
CA SER A 96 -1.88 -11.88 13.20
C SER A 96 -0.40 -12.10 12.89
N LEU A 97 0.44 -11.12 13.21
CA LEU A 97 1.88 -11.17 12.91
C LEU A 97 2.76 -11.46 14.13
N TRP A 98 2.16 -11.68 15.31
CA TRP A 98 2.91 -11.81 16.56
C TRP A 98 3.84 -13.03 16.57
N TRP A 99 3.40 -14.16 16.00
CA TRP A 99 4.22 -15.38 15.95
C TRP A 99 5.49 -15.17 15.11
N ASN A 100 5.36 -14.53 13.95
CA ASN A 100 6.51 -14.19 13.12
C ASN A 100 7.47 -13.21 13.82
N ARG A 101 6.93 -12.20 14.52
CA ARG A 101 7.74 -11.28 15.33
C ARG A 101 8.51 -12.01 16.43
N ASP A 102 7.81 -12.83 17.21
CA ASP A 102 8.37 -13.40 18.43
C ASP A 102 9.30 -14.57 18.12
N SER A 103 9.04 -15.37 17.07
CA SER A 103 9.94 -16.45 16.62
C SER A 103 11.28 -15.95 16.07
N LEU A 104 11.33 -14.74 15.51
CA LEU A 104 12.59 -14.11 15.07
C LEU A 104 13.43 -13.55 16.22
N THR A 105 12.81 -13.19 17.34
CA THR A 105 13.47 -12.46 18.44
C THR A 105 14.66 -13.24 19.04
N PRO A 106 14.56 -14.54 19.36
CA PRO A 106 15.69 -15.32 19.85
C PRO A 106 16.86 -15.40 18.85
N ARG A 107 16.56 -15.47 17.54
CA ARG A 107 17.57 -15.54 16.47
C ARG A 107 18.35 -14.24 16.31
N LEU A 108 17.80 -13.13 16.79
CA LEU A 108 18.36 -11.79 16.67
C LEU A 108 18.89 -11.26 18.01
N GLY A 109 19.40 -12.15 18.86
CA GLY A 109 20.02 -11.78 20.14
C GLY A 109 19.03 -11.21 21.16
N GLY A 110 17.77 -11.63 21.10
CA GLY A 110 16.73 -11.21 22.04
C GLY A 110 16.11 -9.84 21.75
N ARG A 111 16.53 -9.17 20.66
CA ARG A 111 15.99 -7.85 20.27
C ARG A 111 14.93 -8.01 19.18
N ARG A 112 13.79 -7.34 19.34
CA ARG A 112 12.69 -7.39 18.39
C ARG A 112 13.02 -6.63 17.10
N LEU A 113 12.86 -7.31 15.97
CA LEU A 113 12.95 -6.71 14.64
C LEU A 113 11.72 -5.88 14.32
N VAL A 114 10.52 -6.41 14.55
CA VAL A 114 9.25 -5.70 14.35
C VAL A 114 8.89 -4.94 15.62
N GLN A 115 8.69 -3.62 15.49
CA GLN A 115 8.33 -2.71 16.58
C GLN A 115 6.82 -2.64 16.80
N SER A 116 6.06 -2.54 15.70
CA SER A 116 4.60 -2.49 15.68
C SER A 116 4.09 -2.81 14.27
N TRP A 117 2.78 -3.04 14.16
CA TRP A 117 2.10 -3.00 12.86
C TRP A 117 0.69 -2.42 13.01
N ILE A 118 0.16 -1.96 11.89
CA ILE A 118 -1.25 -1.60 11.74
C ILE A 118 -1.81 -2.30 10.52
N SER A 119 -3.10 -2.61 10.55
CA SER A 119 -3.84 -3.08 9.38
C SER A 119 -5.01 -2.14 9.09
N TYR A 120 -5.36 -2.00 7.83
CA TYR A 120 -6.45 -1.15 7.36
C TYR A 120 -6.86 -1.55 5.94
N GLN A 121 -7.96 -0.96 5.46
CA GLN A 121 -8.38 -1.05 4.07
C GLN A 121 -8.37 0.33 3.42
N ILE A 122 -7.80 0.42 2.21
CA ILE A 122 -7.80 1.65 1.43
C ILE A 122 -9.21 1.87 0.88
N LYS A 123 -9.81 3.03 1.16
CA LYS A 123 -11.19 3.38 0.80
C LYS A 123 -11.48 3.24 -0.70
N ASP A 124 -10.56 3.72 -1.54
CA ASP A 124 -10.79 3.86 -2.98
C ASP A 124 -10.76 2.53 -3.75
N SER A 125 -10.17 1.48 -3.16
CA SER A 125 -10.01 0.18 -3.82
C SER A 125 -10.41 -1.01 -2.96
N ALA A 126 -10.86 -0.77 -1.73
CA ALA A 126 -11.04 -1.77 -0.68
C ALA A 126 -9.78 -2.66 -0.48
N THR A 127 -8.59 -2.17 -0.83
CA THR A 127 -7.37 -2.99 -0.75
C THR A 127 -6.93 -3.13 0.70
N PRO A 128 -6.88 -4.36 1.25
CA PRO A 128 -6.38 -4.61 2.61
C PRO A 128 -4.86 -4.54 2.65
N VAL A 129 -4.33 -3.82 3.63
CA VAL A 129 -2.90 -3.53 3.79
C VAL A 129 -2.48 -3.66 5.25
N VAL A 130 -1.24 -4.12 5.44
CA VAL A 130 -0.54 -4.06 6.70
C VAL A 130 0.72 -3.24 6.56
N ASP A 131 0.86 -2.24 7.42
CA ASP A 131 2.10 -1.50 7.58
C ASP A 131 2.84 -2.04 8.80
N VAL A 132 4.04 -2.57 8.58
CA VAL A 132 4.91 -3.09 9.64
C VAL A 132 6.08 -2.14 9.84
N VAL A 133 6.28 -1.70 11.08
CA VAL A 133 7.41 -0.85 11.46
C VAL A 133 8.56 -1.73 11.95
N ILE A 134 9.69 -1.62 11.26
CA ILE A 134 10.91 -2.40 11.49
C ILE A 134 11.92 -1.54 12.27
N ASN A 135 12.59 -2.16 13.25
CA ASN A 135 13.70 -1.58 13.98
C ASN A 135 14.92 -1.45 13.04
N PRO A 136 15.38 -0.22 12.73
CA PRO A 136 16.46 -0.01 11.76
C PRO A 136 17.81 -0.60 12.23
N GLN A 137 18.06 -0.67 13.53
CA GLN A 137 19.29 -1.27 14.06
C GLN A 137 19.30 -2.77 13.76
N MET A 138 18.20 -3.47 14.02
CA MET A 138 18.08 -4.90 13.76
C MET A 138 17.97 -5.20 12.27
N TRP A 139 17.38 -4.28 11.48
CA TRP A 139 17.32 -4.43 10.03
C TRP A 139 18.71 -4.33 9.39
N SER A 140 19.56 -3.42 9.89
CA SER A 140 20.88 -3.16 9.35
C SER A 140 21.85 -4.34 9.46
N VAL A 141 21.69 -5.19 10.48
CA VAL A 141 22.55 -6.36 10.69
C VAL A 141 22.22 -7.54 9.77
N LEU A 142 21.01 -7.57 9.21
CA LEU A 142 20.58 -8.61 8.29
C LEU A 142 21.22 -8.41 6.91
N THR A 143 21.65 -9.50 6.29
CA THR A 143 22.01 -9.57 4.88
C THR A 143 20.77 -9.35 4.00
N TYR A 144 21.00 -9.05 2.71
CA TYR A 144 19.91 -8.90 1.75
C TYR A 144 18.99 -10.14 1.70
N ASN A 145 19.57 -11.35 1.67
CA ASN A 145 18.82 -12.60 1.60
C ASN A 145 17.97 -12.82 2.87
N GLU A 146 18.51 -12.50 4.04
CA GLU A 146 17.75 -12.60 5.30
C GLU A 146 16.61 -11.59 5.35
N ARG A 147 16.84 -10.35 4.94
CA ARG A 147 15.78 -9.34 4.83
C ARG A 147 14.68 -9.78 3.85
N PHE A 148 15.07 -10.41 2.73
CA PHE A 148 14.12 -10.93 1.76
C PHE A 148 13.33 -12.12 2.32
N ALA A 149 13.98 -13.02 3.06
CA ALA A 149 13.33 -14.11 3.76
C ALA A 149 12.32 -13.59 4.80
N VAL A 150 12.68 -12.57 5.59
CA VAL A 150 11.77 -11.92 6.54
C VAL A 150 10.58 -11.29 5.81
N LEU A 151 10.81 -10.55 4.72
CA LEU A 151 9.72 -9.96 3.93
C LEU A 151 8.76 -11.03 3.41
N ASN A 152 9.26 -12.14 2.88
CA ASN A 152 8.41 -13.24 2.39
C ASN A 152 7.70 -13.97 3.52
N GLN A 153 8.35 -14.19 4.67
CA GLN A 153 7.71 -14.83 5.83
C GLN A 153 6.51 -14.01 6.33
N PHE A 154 6.69 -12.69 6.48
CA PHE A 154 5.61 -11.79 6.87
C PHE A 154 4.57 -11.60 5.77
N GLY A 155 5.00 -11.49 4.52
CA GLY A 155 4.13 -11.36 3.37
C GLY A 155 3.23 -12.58 3.18
N THR A 156 3.76 -13.79 3.38
CA THR A 156 2.98 -15.04 3.35
C THR A 156 1.95 -15.05 4.47
N ALA A 157 2.36 -14.71 5.69
CA ALA A 157 1.42 -14.63 6.81
C ALA A 157 0.32 -13.59 6.59
N ALA A 158 0.63 -12.43 5.99
CA ALA A 158 -0.37 -11.43 5.64
C ALA A 158 -1.32 -11.92 4.52
N ARG A 159 -0.76 -12.53 3.48
CA ARG A 159 -1.50 -13.08 2.33
C ARG A 159 -2.52 -14.12 2.76
N ASP A 160 -2.21 -14.95 3.75
CA ASP A 160 -3.13 -16.00 4.22
C ASP A 160 -4.42 -15.41 4.83
N PHE A 161 -4.43 -14.13 5.21
CA PHE A 161 -5.62 -13.37 5.60
C PHE A 161 -6.12 -12.40 4.51
N GLY A 162 -5.55 -12.45 3.30
CA GLY A 162 -5.92 -11.59 2.19
C GLY A 162 -5.27 -10.20 2.21
N TYR A 163 -4.21 -9.96 3.00
CA TYR A 163 -3.58 -8.64 3.12
C TYR A 163 -2.31 -8.50 2.29
N ASN A 164 -2.11 -7.30 1.73
CA ASN A 164 -0.79 -6.84 1.26
C ASN A 164 0.05 -6.33 2.43
N LEU A 165 1.36 -6.23 2.25
CA LEU A 165 2.27 -5.88 3.33
C LEU A 165 3.33 -4.87 2.88
N ARG A 166 3.53 -3.84 3.70
CA ARG A 166 4.54 -2.80 3.52
C ARG A 166 5.43 -2.75 4.76
N PHE A 167 6.74 -2.80 4.54
CA PHE A 167 7.72 -2.61 5.59
C PHE A 167 8.20 -1.17 5.59
N PHE A 168 8.21 -0.56 6.76
CA PHE A 168 8.74 0.76 7.00
C PHE A 168 9.89 0.70 8.00
N GLN A 169 10.93 1.49 7.76
CA GLN A 169 11.95 1.75 8.78
C GLN A 169 12.08 3.25 8.99
N GLY A 170 12.32 3.68 10.22
CA GLY A 170 12.38 5.09 10.51
C GLY A 170 12.29 5.43 11.99
N ASN A 171 11.97 6.69 12.24
CA ASN A 171 11.64 7.23 13.54
C ASN A 171 10.43 8.16 13.40
N ALA A 172 9.94 8.72 14.51
CA ALA A 172 8.76 9.59 14.56
C ALA A 172 8.76 10.77 13.56
N ARG A 173 9.91 11.15 12.99
CA ARG A 173 10.03 12.25 12.03
C ARG A 173 10.12 11.80 10.56
N SER A 174 10.55 10.56 10.32
CA SER A 174 10.78 10.08 8.96
C SER A 174 10.72 8.55 8.92
N TYR A 175 9.68 8.04 8.27
CA TYR A 175 9.58 6.64 7.88
C TYR A 175 9.73 6.51 6.37
N ARG A 176 10.55 5.54 5.96
CA ARG A 176 10.72 5.15 4.56
C ARG A 176 10.29 3.71 4.36
N MET A 177 9.66 3.43 3.23
CA MET A 177 9.35 2.07 2.83
C MET A 177 10.65 1.34 2.45
N VAL A 178 10.77 0.09 2.88
CA VAL A 178 11.96 -0.74 2.67
C VAL A 178 11.64 -2.11 2.12
N GLY A 179 10.37 -2.45 2.07
CA GLY A 179 9.88 -3.71 1.56
C GLY A 179 8.41 -3.59 1.22
N LEU A 180 8.02 -4.28 0.17
CA LEU A 180 6.65 -4.34 -0.32
C LEU A 180 6.38 -5.77 -0.76
N TYR A 181 5.33 -6.36 -0.23
CA TYR A 181 4.83 -7.67 -0.63
C TYR A 181 3.36 -7.48 -0.99
N ALA A 182 3.03 -7.72 -2.26
CA ALA A 182 1.66 -7.58 -2.73
C ALA A 182 1.23 -8.82 -3.50
N CYS A 183 -0.07 -9.08 -3.44
CA CYS A 183 -0.68 -10.20 -4.14
C CYS A 183 -1.87 -9.74 -4.97
N ASP A 184 -2.14 -10.51 -6.01
CA ASP A 184 -3.41 -10.47 -6.70
C ASP A 184 -4.40 -11.41 -6.01
N PHE A 185 -5.41 -10.82 -5.37
CA PHE A 185 -6.49 -11.54 -4.70
C PHE A 185 -7.75 -11.67 -5.57
N SER A 186 -7.71 -11.24 -6.84
CA SER A 186 -8.86 -11.29 -7.74
C SER A 186 -9.34 -12.71 -8.09
N ALA A 187 -8.64 -13.74 -7.62
CA ALA A 187 -9.03 -15.15 -7.68
C ALA A 187 -9.82 -15.67 -6.45
N GLN A 188 -10.43 -14.80 -5.63
CA GLN A 188 -11.29 -15.24 -4.53
C GLN A 188 -12.79 -15.06 -4.85
N PRO A 189 -13.48 -16.08 -5.38
CA PRO A 189 -14.90 -16.25 -5.09
C PRO A 189 -15.06 -16.71 -3.63
N GLY A 190 -16.10 -16.20 -2.98
CA GLY A 190 -16.43 -16.50 -1.59
C GLY A 190 -16.30 -17.98 -1.23
N VAL A 191 -15.81 -18.21 -0.02
CA VAL A 191 -15.67 -19.51 0.65
C VAL A 191 -16.71 -20.54 0.18
N SER A 192 -16.25 -21.57 -0.51
CA SER A 192 -16.75 -22.92 -0.31
C SER A 192 -15.57 -23.83 -0.02
N GLU A 193 -15.61 -24.43 1.17
CA GLU A 193 -14.68 -25.47 1.60
C GLU A 193 -14.60 -26.56 0.54
N GLY A 194 -13.37 -26.93 0.18
CA GLY A 194 -13.10 -28.13 -0.60
C GLY A 194 -12.57 -27.85 -2.00
N THR A 195 -11.24 -27.99 -2.13
CA THR A 195 -10.57 -28.47 -3.35
C THR A 195 -10.36 -27.45 -4.48
N SER A 196 -9.43 -26.52 -4.26
CA SER A 196 -8.44 -26.00 -5.24
C SER A 196 -7.89 -24.68 -4.68
N ALA A 197 -6.66 -24.70 -4.15
CA ALA A 197 -6.01 -23.48 -3.68
C ALA A 197 -5.91 -22.48 -4.84
N ALA A 198 -6.70 -21.41 -4.80
CA ALA A 198 -6.51 -20.27 -5.67
C ALA A 198 -5.06 -19.79 -5.46
N VAL A 199 -4.19 -19.98 -6.46
CA VAL A 199 -2.80 -19.55 -6.37
C VAL A 199 -2.78 -18.05 -6.55
N ASN A 200 -2.90 -17.32 -5.44
CA ASN A 200 -2.69 -15.88 -5.42
C ASN A 200 -1.27 -15.60 -5.93
N THR A 201 -1.16 -14.87 -7.04
CA THR A 201 0.14 -14.49 -7.61
C THR A 201 0.68 -13.33 -6.80
N CYS A 202 1.78 -13.54 -6.09
CA CYS A 202 2.39 -12.55 -5.22
C CYS A 202 3.78 -12.16 -5.71
N SER A 203 4.16 -10.91 -5.46
CA SER A 203 5.49 -10.39 -5.72
C SER A 203 6.01 -9.65 -4.50
N ALA A 204 7.32 -9.77 -4.26
CA ALA A 204 8.03 -9.08 -3.21
C ALA A 204 9.09 -8.15 -3.81
N ASN A 205 9.23 -6.95 -3.26
CA ASN A 205 10.34 -6.04 -3.54
C ASN A 205 10.95 -5.55 -2.22
N LEU A 206 12.27 -5.55 -2.13
CA LEU A 206 13.03 -5.16 -0.95
C LEU A 206 14.07 -4.06 -1.23
N ASP A 207 14.17 -3.60 -2.47
CA ASP A 207 15.14 -2.58 -2.84
C ASP A 207 14.59 -1.22 -2.43
N ALA A 208 14.94 -0.80 -1.22
CA ALA A 208 14.54 0.50 -0.68
C ALA A 208 14.98 1.68 -1.57
N GLY A 209 16.12 1.56 -2.27
CA GLY A 209 16.58 2.60 -3.19
C GLY A 209 15.70 2.69 -4.44
N GLN A 210 15.40 1.54 -5.04
CA GLN A 210 14.48 1.43 -6.16
C GLN A 210 13.07 1.87 -5.78
N ILE A 211 12.54 1.47 -4.61
CA ILE A 211 11.23 1.88 -4.10
C ILE A 211 11.14 3.41 -4.02
N VAL A 212 12.12 4.07 -3.40
CA VAL A 212 12.14 5.54 -3.30
C VAL A 212 12.23 6.19 -4.68
N GLN A 213 13.03 5.65 -5.59
CA GLN A 213 13.11 6.16 -6.95
C GLN A 213 11.77 6.05 -7.69
N ILE A 214 11.11 4.90 -7.59
CA ILE A 214 9.81 4.66 -8.21
C ILE A 214 8.76 5.60 -7.61
N GLN A 215 8.72 5.77 -6.29
CA GLN A 215 7.81 6.71 -5.64
C GLN A 215 7.96 8.13 -6.19
N ARG A 216 9.20 8.61 -6.39
CA ARG A 216 9.46 9.93 -6.98
C ARG A 216 8.99 10.02 -8.43
N ASN A 217 9.26 8.98 -9.22
CA ASN A 217 8.86 8.94 -10.62
C ASN A 217 7.34 8.88 -10.78
N LEU A 218 6.66 8.11 -9.92
CA LEU A 218 5.21 8.07 -9.88
C LEU A 218 4.66 9.46 -9.60
N VAL A 219 5.10 10.13 -8.53
CA VAL A 219 4.68 11.50 -8.17
C VAL A 219 4.85 12.46 -9.35
N ALA A 220 6.04 12.50 -9.96
CA ALA A 220 6.31 13.37 -11.09
C ALA A 220 5.41 13.07 -12.31
N GLU A 221 5.11 11.80 -12.57
CA GLU A 221 4.22 11.41 -13.67
C GLU A 221 2.76 11.78 -13.39
N GLY A 222 2.31 11.66 -12.14
CA GLY A 222 0.99 12.13 -11.71
C GLY A 222 0.81 13.63 -11.95
N ASP A 223 1.79 14.42 -11.52
CA ASP A 223 1.79 15.88 -11.73
C ASP A 223 1.73 16.23 -13.22
N ARG A 224 2.50 15.53 -14.05
CA ARG A 224 2.52 15.72 -15.51
C ARG A 224 1.16 15.40 -16.15
N ARG A 225 0.49 14.33 -15.72
CA ARG A 225 -0.83 13.95 -16.24
C ARG A 225 -1.91 14.95 -15.85
N GLN A 226 -1.87 15.45 -14.61
CA GLN A 226 -2.80 16.49 -14.14
C GLN A 226 -2.67 17.80 -14.93
N GLN A 227 -1.44 18.21 -15.25
CA GLN A 227 -1.18 19.40 -16.07
C GLN A 227 -1.76 19.27 -17.48
N LEU A 228 -1.66 18.09 -18.10
CA LEU A 228 -2.20 17.83 -19.44
C LEU A 228 -3.73 17.80 -19.48
N SER A 229 -4.39 17.42 -18.38
CA SER A 229 -5.85 17.41 -18.26
C SER A 229 -6.46 18.77 -17.90
N THR A 230 -5.64 19.78 -17.58
CA THR A 230 -6.15 21.13 -17.30
C THR A 230 -6.44 21.83 -18.64
N PRO A 231 -7.68 22.25 -18.94
CA PRO A 231 -7.98 22.96 -20.17
C PRO A 231 -7.19 24.26 -20.19
N THR A 232 -6.47 24.51 -21.29
CA THR A 232 -5.72 25.75 -21.52
C THR A 232 -6.71 26.92 -21.64
N ALA A 233 -7.12 27.49 -20.50
CA ALA A 233 -7.79 28.77 -20.49
C ALA A 233 -6.73 29.85 -20.67
N GLN A 234 -6.57 30.32 -21.91
CA GLN A 234 -6.41 31.74 -22.27
C GLN A 234 -5.90 31.86 -23.71
N THR A 235 -6.84 31.98 -24.65
CA THR A 235 -6.63 32.79 -25.85
C THR A 235 -6.81 34.24 -25.41
N PRO A 236 -5.79 35.13 -25.50
CA PRO A 236 -6.03 36.55 -25.31
C PRO A 236 -6.86 37.03 -26.50
N SER A 237 -8.11 37.41 -26.25
CA SER A 237 -8.93 38.14 -27.21
C SER A 237 -8.22 39.44 -27.55
N ALA A 238 -7.65 39.49 -28.75
CA ALA A 238 -7.31 40.72 -29.41
C ALA A 238 -8.62 41.37 -29.88
N GLU A 239 -9.08 42.38 -29.14
CA GLU A 239 -9.87 43.49 -29.68
C GLU A 239 -9.06 44.74 -29.32
N GLY A 240 -8.52 45.51 -30.27
CA GLY A 240 -9.11 45.89 -31.55
C GLY A 240 -9.66 47.31 -31.36
N SER A 241 -8.84 48.28 -31.74
CA SER A 241 -9.11 49.73 -31.70
C SER A 241 -10.47 50.13 -32.28
N LEU A 242 -11.12 51.13 -31.66
CA LEU A 242 -11.40 52.46 -32.25
C LEU A 242 -11.98 53.40 -31.18
#